data_AF-A0A2A4NQG8-F1
#
_entry.id   AF-A0A2A4NQG8-F1
#
_cell.length_a   1.000
_cell.length_b   1.000
_cell.length_c   1.000
_cell.angle_alpha   90.00
_cell.angle_beta   90.00
_cell.angle_gamma   90.00
#
_symmetry.space_group_name_H-M   'P 1'
#
loop_
_entity.id
_entity.type
_entity.pdbx_description
1 polymer ?
#
loop_
_entity_poly.entity_id
_entity_poly.type
_entity_poly.pdbx_seq_one_letter_code
_entity_poly.pdbx_strand_id
1 'polypeptide(L)'
;MFKNYLTIWIVLAIGIILGGGSVWYSLQASHGIGGINVGRWTAWPFAGGAEADPYTIAKVARNGNIPLGATEGLAFEAKTDNSGRPLIFSCSYIISGRTPPARLWTLTAYNQDGSLVTPGFTKQSATYSGNLLRFDQGAFRVGISKTPVSGNWLSITGKGSFYLVLRLYDTPATSSTGLASRRMPAILRGECEQ
;
A
#
# COMPACT_ATOMS: atom_id res chain seq x y z
N MET A 1 -1.62 -54.26 0.76
CA MET A 1 -1.35 -53.25 -0.30
C MET A 1 -2.20 -51.98 -0.16
N PHE A 2 -3.54 -52.04 -0.11
CA PHE A 2 -4.43 -50.86 -0.05
C PHE A 2 -4.14 -49.85 1.10
N LYS A 3 -3.77 -50.36 2.28
CA LYS A 3 -3.46 -49.54 3.47
C LYS A 3 -2.21 -48.65 3.30
N ASN A 4 -1.22 -49.08 2.49
CA ASN A 4 -0.03 -48.26 2.20
C ASN A 4 -0.38 -47.13 1.22
N TYR A 5 -1.20 -47.39 0.21
CA TYR A 5 -1.66 -46.35 -0.71
C TYR A 5 -2.48 -45.27 0.00
N LEU A 6 -3.37 -45.66 0.92
CA LEU A 6 -4.15 -44.72 1.72
C LEU A 6 -3.25 -43.80 2.56
N THR A 7 -2.21 -44.36 3.18
CA THR A 7 -1.26 -43.59 3.99
C THR A 7 -0.48 -42.58 3.13
N ILE A 8 -0.05 -42.99 1.93
CA ILE A 8 0.65 -42.11 0.99
C ILE A 8 -0.25 -40.94 0.55
N TRP A 9 -1.52 -41.21 0.23
CA TRP A 9 -2.48 -40.15 -0.14
C TRP A 9 -2.75 -39.18 1.00
N ILE A 10 -2.84 -39.67 2.25
CA ILE A 10 -3.02 -38.81 3.43
C ILE A 10 -1.80 -37.90 3.62
N VAL A 11 -0.58 -38.45 3.52
CA VAL A 11 0.65 -37.66 3.67
C VAL A 11 0.77 -36.61 2.56
N LEU A 12 0.45 -36.97 1.31
CA LEU A 12 0.42 -36.03 0.19
C LEU A 12 -0.61 -34.91 0.40
N ALA A 13 -1.83 -35.25 0.83
CA ALA A 13 -2.88 -34.28 1.09
C ALA A 13 -2.48 -33.31 2.21
N ILE A 14 -1.93 -33.83 3.31
CA ILE A 14 -1.42 -33.00 4.42
C ILE A 14 -0.29 -32.10 3.94
N GLY A 15 0.66 -32.62 3.15
CA GLY A 15 1.77 -31.84 2.60
C GLY A 15 1.29 -30.70 1.70
N ILE A 16 0.30 -30.95 0.84
CA ILE A 16 -0.29 -29.92 -0.04
C ILE A 16 -1.06 -28.88 0.78
N ILE A 17 -1.86 -29.31 1.77
CA ILE A 17 -2.65 -28.40 2.60
C ILE A 17 -1.75 -27.52 3.48
N LEU A 18 -0.75 -28.11 4.14
CA LEU A 18 0.19 -27.37 4.99
C LEU A 18 1.10 -26.48 4.14
N GLY A 19 1.64 -27.00 3.04
CA GLY A 19 2.48 -26.24 2.12
C GLY A 19 1.73 -25.08 1.48
N GLY A 20 0.57 -25.36 0.88
CA GLY A 20 -0.30 -24.33 0.29
C GLY A 20 -0.81 -23.33 1.32
N GLY A 21 -1.21 -23.80 2.51
CA GLY A 21 -1.61 -22.94 3.62
C GLY A 21 -0.49 -22.03 4.10
N SER A 22 0.74 -22.52 4.18
CA SER A 22 1.91 -21.72 4.57
C SER A 22 2.23 -20.63 3.56
N VAL A 23 2.19 -20.95 2.26
CA VAL A 23 2.40 -19.98 1.18
C VAL A 23 1.29 -18.94 1.18
N TRP A 24 0.03 -19.37 1.28
CA TRP A 24 -1.14 -18.49 1.34
C TRP A 24 -1.09 -17.56 2.57
N TYR A 25 -0.68 -18.06 3.72
CA TYR A 25 -0.49 -17.27 4.93
C TYR A 25 0.64 -16.26 4.75
N SER A 26 1.80 -16.69 4.22
CA SER A 26 2.95 -15.82 3.98
C SER A 26 2.66 -14.71 2.97
N LEU A 27 1.81 -14.97 1.97
CA LEU A 27 1.41 -13.97 0.98
C LEU A 27 0.41 -12.94 1.54
N GLN A 28 -0.43 -13.33 2.50
CA GLN A 28 -1.35 -12.40 3.17
C GLN A 28 -0.72 -11.64 4.31
N ALA A 29 0.20 -12.28 5.03
CA ALA A 29 1.05 -11.64 6.01
C ALA A 29 1.81 -10.55 5.27
N SER A 30 1.28 -9.34 5.36
CA SER A 30 1.71 -8.17 4.60
C SER A 30 3.11 -7.66 4.95
N HIS A 31 3.87 -8.47 5.65
CA HIS A 31 5.27 -8.30 5.99
C HIS A 31 6.10 -9.00 4.92
N GLY A 32 6.14 -8.43 3.71
CA GLY A 32 7.22 -8.77 2.79
C GLY A 32 8.54 -8.55 3.52
N ILE A 33 9.36 -9.58 3.59
CA ILE A 33 10.69 -9.52 4.20
C ILE A 33 11.45 -8.38 3.49
N GLY A 34 12.17 -7.53 4.24
CA GLY A 34 12.88 -6.37 3.66
C GLY A 34 12.06 -5.09 3.49
N GLY A 35 10.84 -5.01 4.04
CA GLY A 35 10.08 -3.77 4.11
C GLY A 35 10.67 -2.74 5.10
N ILE A 36 10.78 -1.49 4.69
CA ILE A 36 11.25 -0.37 5.52
C ILE A 36 10.04 0.44 5.98
N ASN A 37 9.89 0.60 7.30
CA ASN A 37 8.80 1.37 7.91
C ASN A 37 9.26 2.80 8.24
N VAL A 38 8.52 3.78 7.74
CA VAL A 38 8.66 5.21 8.09
C VAL A 38 7.31 5.73 8.57
N GLY A 39 7.10 5.71 9.89
CA GLY A 39 5.80 6.02 10.49
C GLY A 39 4.75 4.95 10.17
N ARG A 40 3.66 5.32 9.50
CA ARG A 40 2.58 4.41 9.06
C ARG A 40 2.72 3.92 7.63
N TRP A 41 3.83 4.27 7.00
CA TRP A 41 4.13 3.98 5.61
C TRP A 41 5.24 2.93 5.54
N THR A 42 5.06 1.94 4.69
CA THR A 42 6.00 0.85 4.45
C THR A 42 6.43 0.86 2.99
N ALA A 43 7.73 0.81 2.71
CA ALA A 43 8.26 0.70 1.36
C ALA A 43 9.08 -0.59 1.18
N TRP A 44 9.15 -1.09 -0.05
CA TRP A 44 10.00 -2.22 -0.43
C TRP A 44 10.95 -1.77 -1.56
N PRO A 45 12.12 -1.20 -1.23
CA PRO A 45 13.03 -0.62 -2.23
C PRO A 45 13.57 -1.64 -3.24
N PHE A 46 13.75 -2.88 -2.81
CA PHE A 46 14.33 -3.95 -3.61
C PHE A 46 13.29 -4.72 -4.45
N ALA A 47 12.01 -4.34 -4.40
CA ALA A 47 10.93 -5.07 -5.06
C ALA A 47 11.05 -5.10 -6.60
N GLY A 48 11.71 -4.11 -7.20
CA GLY A 48 11.94 -4.03 -8.65
C GLY A 48 13.36 -4.42 -9.09
N GLY A 49 14.20 -4.93 -8.18
CA GLY A 49 15.59 -5.29 -8.45
C GLY A 49 15.82 -6.80 -8.53
N ALA A 50 17.02 -7.19 -8.97
CA ALA A 50 17.45 -8.59 -8.99
C ALA A 50 17.54 -9.22 -7.59
N GLU A 51 17.60 -8.39 -6.54
CA GLU A 51 17.65 -8.80 -5.13
C GLU A 51 16.26 -8.96 -4.49
N ALA A 52 15.18 -8.87 -5.28
CA ALA A 52 13.83 -9.09 -4.77
C ALA A 52 13.67 -10.51 -4.20
N ASP A 53 13.22 -10.61 -2.95
CA ASP A 53 12.96 -11.92 -2.36
C ASP A 53 11.77 -12.62 -3.06
N PRO A 54 11.71 -13.97 -3.04
CA PRO A 54 10.66 -14.71 -3.74
C PRO A 54 9.23 -14.34 -3.33
N TYR A 55 9.00 -13.89 -2.08
CA TYR A 55 7.67 -13.47 -1.62
C TYR A 55 7.29 -12.10 -2.17
N THR A 56 8.25 -11.18 -2.29
CA THR A 56 8.04 -9.91 -2.96
C THR A 56 7.70 -10.09 -4.44
N ILE A 57 8.40 -11.00 -5.15
CA ILE A 57 8.07 -11.36 -6.54
C ILE A 57 6.66 -11.94 -6.64
N ALA A 58 6.30 -12.86 -5.74
CA ALA A 58 4.96 -13.45 -5.72
C ALA A 58 3.85 -12.43 -5.43
N LYS A 59 4.08 -11.47 -4.50
CA LYS A 59 3.15 -10.37 -4.22
C LYS A 59 2.96 -9.49 -5.46
N VAL A 60 4.05 -9.12 -6.12
CA VAL A 60 4.04 -8.33 -7.36
C VAL A 60 3.24 -9.05 -8.45
N ALA A 61 3.50 -10.34 -8.67
CA ALA A 61 2.78 -11.16 -9.64
C ALA A 61 1.29 -11.28 -9.32
N ARG A 62 0.93 -11.49 -8.05
CA ARG A 62 -0.47 -11.55 -7.60
C ARG A 62 -1.22 -10.24 -7.81
N ASN A 63 -0.59 -9.13 -7.46
CA ASN A 63 -1.23 -7.81 -7.52
C ASN A 63 -1.24 -7.21 -8.93
N GLY A 64 -0.50 -7.82 -9.88
CA GLY A 64 -0.41 -7.34 -11.27
C GLY A 64 0.25 -5.97 -11.42
N ASN A 65 0.95 -5.49 -10.39
CA ASN A 65 1.56 -4.16 -10.37
C ASN A 65 3.05 -4.26 -10.67
N ILE A 66 3.54 -3.50 -11.65
CA ILE A 66 4.98 -3.42 -11.92
C ILE A 66 5.63 -2.51 -10.86
N PRO A 67 6.56 -3.01 -10.04
CA PRO A 67 7.27 -2.20 -9.06
C PRO A 67 8.16 -1.18 -9.77
N LEU A 68 8.37 -0.01 -9.14
CA LEU A 68 9.31 0.98 -9.64
C LEU A 68 10.74 0.46 -9.50
N GLY A 69 11.55 0.67 -10.54
CA GLY A 69 12.98 0.42 -10.47
C GLY A 69 13.68 1.36 -9.49
N ALA A 70 14.85 0.95 -8.99
CA ALA A 70 15.63 1.70 -7.99
C ALA A 70 16.00 3.13 -8.43
N THR A 71 16.04 3.39 -9.75
CA THR A 71 16.30 4.71 -10.35
C THR A 71 15.03 5.43 -10.82
N GLU A 72 13.87 4.78 -10.78
CA GLU A 72 12.59 5.36 -11.22
C GLU A 72 11.86 6.04 -10.06
N GLY A 73 11.90 5.43 -8.88
CA GLY A 73 11.22 5.97 -7.70
C GLY A 73 11.04 4.96 -6.57
N LEU A 74 10.20 5.35 -5.60
CA LEU A 74 9.86 4.52 -4.44
C LEU A 74 8.37 4.62 -4.13
N ALA A 75 7.74 3.47 -3.86
CA ALA A 75 6.35 3.40 -3.43
C ALA A 75 6.27 3.06 -1.94
N PHE A 76 5.41 3.80 -1.24
CA PHE A 76 5.07 3.59 0.15
C PHE A 76 3.61 3.16 0.28
N GLU A 77 3.35 2.08 0.99
CA GLU A 77 2.02 1.59 1.32
C GLU A 77 1.65 1.98 2.76
N ALA A 78 0.40 2.41 2.98
CA ALA A 78 -0.14 2.60 4.32
C ALA A 78 -1.48 1.88 4.47
N LYS A 79 -1.57 1.00 5.47
CA LYS A 79 -2.76 0.19 5.79
C LYS A 79 -3.49 0.65 7.03
N THR A 80 -2.88 1.54 7.80
CA THR A 80 -3.40 2.01 9.09
C THR A 80 -3.33 3.53 9.19
N ASP A 81 -4.18 4.10 10.02
CA ASP A 81 -4.10 5.50 10.43
C ASP A 81 -2.95 5.74 11.43
N ASN A 82 -2.74 7.00 11.83
CA ASN A 82 -1.73 7.36 12.83
C ASN A 82 -1.90 6.66 14.18
N SER A 83 -3.13 6.30 14.55
CA SER A 83 -3.47 5.55 15.77
C SER A 83 -3.30 4.03 15.60
N GLY A 84 -2.86 3.55 14.43
CA GLY A 84 -2.66 2.12 14.15
C GLY A 84 -3.93 1.36 13.78
N ARG A 85 -5.07 2.04 13.55
CA ARG A 85 -6.32 1.38 13.18
C ARG A 85 -6.39 1.15 11.66
N PRO A 86 -6.90 0.00 11.18
CA PRO A 86 -6.99 -0.29 9.75
C PRO A 86 -7.80 0.75 8.97
N LEU A 87 -7.32 1.14 7.79
CA LEU A 87 -8.09 2.02 6.90
C LEU A 87 -9.30 1.26 6.34
N ILE A 88 -10.49 1.73 6.69
CA ILE A 88 -11.78 1.17 6.28
C ILE A 88 -12.62 2.18 5.51
N PHE A 89 -13.40 1.70 4.54
CA PHE A 89 -14.21 2.53 3.63
C PHE A 89 -15.33 3.30 4.32
N SER A 90 -15.80 2.85 5.49
CA SER A 90 -16.84 3.54 6.26
C SER A 90 -16.34 4.81 6.96
N CYS A 91 -15.03 5.09 6.94
CA CYS A 91 -14.47 6.30 7.56
C CYS A 91 -13.88 7.26 6.54
N SER A 92 -13.84 8.53 6.93
CA SER A 92 -13.09 9.59 6.28
C SER A 92 -11.67 9.70 6.86
N TYR A 93 -10.73 10.20 6.06
CA TYR A 93 -9.36 10.42 6.47
C TYR A 93 -8.81 11.73 5.90
N ILE A 94 -7.83 12.29 6.58
CA ILE A 94 -7.06 13.44 6.12
C ILE A 94 -5.60 13.03 6.08
N ILE A 95 -5.02 13.07 4.89
CA ILE A 95 -3.57 13.04 4.73
C ILE A 95 -3.05 14.46 4.81
N SER A 96 -2.12 14.71 5.73
CA SER A 96 -1.55 16.04 5.91
C SER A 96 -0.06 16.01 6.24
N GLY A 97 0.64 17.05 5.80
CA GLY A 97 2.06 17.25 6.06
C GLY A 97 2.86 17.38 4.77
N ARG A 98 4.03 16.76 4.74
CA ARG A 98 4.98 16.82 3.63
C ARG A 98 5.30 15.40 3.17
N THR A 99 5.66 15.26 1.90
CA THR A 99 6.30 14.06 1.37
C THR A 99 7.81 14.21 1.45
N PRO A 100 8.57 13.11 1.38
CA PRO A 100 9.98 13.18 0.97
C PRO A 100 10.10 13.94 -0.38
N PRO A 101 11.23 14.62 -0.63
CA PRO A 101 11.44 15.33 -1.88
C PRO A 101 11.46 14.33 -3.03
N ALA A 102 10.72 14.66 -4.08
CA ALA A 102 10.57 13.90 -5.30
C ALA A 102 10.17 14.89 -6.40
N ARG A 103 10.51 14.61 -7.66
CA ARG A 103 10.10 15.47 -8.79
C ARG A 103 8.58 15.45 -8.97
N LEU A 104 7.97 14.30 -8.75
CA LEU A 104 6.53 14.07 -8.81
C LEU A 104 6.15 13.05 -7.73
N TRP A 105 4.95 13.19 -7.17
CA TRP A 105 4.35 12.12 -6.39
C TRP A 105 2.89 11.89 -6.75
N THR A 106 2.41 10.66 -6.58
CA THR A 106 1.00 10.28 -6.72
C THR A 106 0.52 9.59 -5.45
N LEU A 107 -0.75 9.82 -5.10
CA LEU A 107 -1.44 9.15 -4.01
C LEU A 107 -2.66 8.45 -4.58
N THR A 108 -2.80 7.16 -4.29
CA THR A 108 -3.85 6.30 -4.85
C THR A 108 -4.36 5.32 -3.81
N ALA A 109 -5.67 5.04 -3.83
CA ALA A 109 -6.29 4.04 -2.97
C ALA A 109 -6.44 2.69 -3.70
N TYR A 110 -6.18 1.60 -2.99
CA TYR A 110 -6.28 0.23 -3.49
C TYR A 110 -7.12 -0.65 -2.54
N ASN A 111 -7.88 -1.57 -3.12
CA ASN A 111 -8.57 -2.64 -2.40
C ASN A 111 -7.55 -3.66 -1.88
N GLN A 112 -7.92 -4.47 -0.89
CA GLN A 112 -7.02 -5.49 -0.32
C GLN A 112 -6.53 -6.55 -1.34
N ASP A 113 -7.24 -6.74 -2.44
CA ASP A 113 -6.84 -7.64 -3.51
C ASP A 113 -5.74 -7.05 -4.42
N GLY A 114 -5.45 -5.75 -4.32
CA GLY A 114 -4.48 -5.04 -5.14
C GLY A 114 -5.10 -4.28 -6.32
N SER A 115 -6.42 -4.38 -6.52
CA SER A 115 -7.13 -3.60 -7.52
C SER A 115 -7.27 -2.14 -7.10
N LEU A 116 -7.35 -1.24 -8.08
CA LEU A 116 -7.60 0.19 -7.82
C LEU A 116 -8.98 0.36 -7.19
N VAL A 117 -9.08 1.23 -6.19
CA VAL A 117 -10.39 1.66 -5.68
C VAL A 117 -11.11 2.44 -6.78
N THR A 118 -12.26 1.92 -7.18
CA THR A 118 -13.14 2.62 -8.11
C THR A 118 -13.70 3.85 -7.40
N PRO A 119 -13.50 5.05 -7.95
CA PRO A 119 -14.07 6.25 -7.35
C PRO A 119 -15.59 6.23 -7.57
N GLY A 120 -16.33 6.92 -6.71
CA GLY A 120 -17.79 6.94 -6.78
C GLY A 120 -18.29 7.82 -7.93
N PHE A 121 -18.94 8.93 -7.58
CA PHE A 121 -19.55 9.85 -8.56
C PHE A 121 -18.55 10.63 -9.45
N THR A 122 -17.25 10.62 -9.13
CA THR A 122 -16.21 11.37 -9.88
C THR A 122 -15.08 10.43 -10.31
N LYS A 123 -14.26 10.82 -11.29
CA LYS A 123 -13.13 9.99 -11.79
C LYS A 123 -11.83 10.11 -10.96
N GLN A 124 -11.85 10.72 -9.77
CA GLN A 124 -10.62 11.06 -9.03
C GLN A 124 -10.32 10.06 -7.90
N SER A 125 -9.88 8.85 -8.26
CA SER A 125 -9.32 7.85 -7.33
C SER A 125 -7.79 7.96 -7.16
N ALA A 126 -7.18 8.94 -7.82
CA ALA A 126 -5.77 9.28 -7.70
C ALA A 126 -5.58 10.80 -7.72
N THR A 127 -4.61 11.29 -6.96
CA THR A 127 -4.15 12.68 -7.01
C THR A 127 -2.63 12.73 -7.18
N TYR A 128 -2.12 13.82 -7.76
CA TYR A 128 -0.70 14.00 -8.01
C TYR A 128 -0.21 15.41 -7.69
N SER A 129 1.09 15.53 -7.42
CA SER A 129 1.71 16.72 -6.83
C SER A 129 1.58 18.01 -7.64
N GLY A 130 1.26 17.94 -8.93
CA GLY A 130 1.12 19.07 -9.85
C GLY A 130 -0.27 19.69 -9.90
N ASN A 131 -1.30 19.01 -9.40
CA ASN A 131 -2.71 19.47 -9.43
C ASN A 131 -3.29 19.78 -8.04
N LEU A 132 -2.42 19.96 -7.04
CA LEU A 132 -2.87 20.18 -5.66
C LEU A 132 -2.85 21.65 -5.30
N LEU A 133 -3.90 22.06 -4.57
CA LEU A 133 -3.83 23.25 -3.73
C LEU A 133 -2.81 22.98 -2.62
N ARG A 134 -1.70 23.72 -2.68
CA ARG A 134 -0.62 23.64 -1.69
C ARG A 134 -0.84 24.68 -0.59
N PHE A 135 -0.53 24.28 0.62
CA PHE A 135 -0.42 25.19 1.75
C PHE A 135 1.01 25.73 1.84
N ASP A 136 1.24 26.65 2.78
CA ASP A 136 2.55 27.25 3.00
C ASP A 136 3.66 26.19 3.13
N GLN A 137 4.85 26.53 2.65
CA GLN A 137 6.06 25.71 2.68
C GLN A 137 5.92 24.31 2.04
N GLY A 138 5.02 24.14 1.07
CA GLY A 138 4.87 22.88 0.33
C GLY A 138 4.19 21.76 1.12
N ALA A 139 3.52 22.10 2.23
CA ALA A 139 2.60 21.19 2.89
C ALA A 139 1.35 20.98 2.03
N PHE A 140 0.75 19.80 2.14
CA PHE A 140 -0.50 19.48 1.46
C PHE A 140 -1.49 18.86 2.43
N ARG A 141 -2.77 18.97 2.08
CA ARG A 141 -3.87 18.29 2.75
C ARG A 141 -4.73 17.62 1.69
N VAL A 142 -4.96 16.31 1.82
CA VAL A 142 -5.87 15.53 0.97
C VAL A 142 -6.91 14.88 1.85
N GLY A 143 -8.18 15.22 1.64
CA GLY A 143 -9.31 14.51 2.24
C GLY A 143 -9.60 13.23 1.47
N ILE A 144 -9.85 12.15 2.17
CA ILE A 144 -10.18 10.84 1.61
C ILE A 144 -11.53 10.44 2.21
N SER A 145 -12.54 10.33 1.37
CA SER A 145 -13.91 10.09 1.83
C SER A 145 -14.79 9.63 0.68
N LYS A 146 -15.90 8.99 1.04
CA LYS A 146 -16.96 8.63 0.09
C LYS A 146 -17.72 9.87 -0.39
N THR A 147 -17.97 10.81 0.52
CA THR A 147 -18.62 12.10 0.24
C THR A 147 -17.61 13.16 -0.19
N PRO A 148 -17.96 14.08 -1.11
CA PRO A 148 -17.09 15.18 -1.51
C PRO A 148 -16.71 16.09 -0.33
N VAL A 149 -15.44 16.49 -0.28
CA VAL A 149 -14.94 17.50 0.67
C VAL A 149 -14.23 18.61 -0.08
N SER A 150 -14.11 19.79 0.55
CA SER A 150 -13.45 20.94 -0.05
C SER A 150 -11.93 20.75 -0.18
N GLY A 151 -11.34 21.36 -1.20
CA GLY A 151 -9.91 21.28 -1.48
C GLY A 151 -9.51 20.00 -2.23
N ASN A 152 -8.36 19.43 -1.90
CA ASN A 152 -7.89 18.20 -2.54
C ASN A 152 -8.66 17.00 -1.97
N TRP A 153 -9.45 16.34 -2.80
CA TRP A 153 -10.26 15.19 -2.40
C TRP A 153 -9.92 13.95 -3.21
N LEU A 154 -9.85 12.81 -2.52
CA LEU A 154 -9.70 11.47 -3.08
C LEU A 154 -10.98 10.68 -2.79
N SER A 155 -11.76 10.40 -3.82
CA SER A 155 -13.00 9.62 -3.67
C SER A 155 -12.67 8.15 -3.43
N ILE A 156 -13.28 7.58 -2.38
CA ILE A 156 -13.22 6.14 -2.09
C ILE A 156 -14.61 5.53 -2.05
N THR A 157 -14.80 4.38 -2.69
CA THR A 157 -16.02 3.58 -2.61
C THR A 157 -15.66 2.11 -2.47
N GLY A 158 -16.32 1.40 -1.56
CA GLY A 158 -16.04 -0.01 -1.31
C GLY A 158 -16.62 -0.48 0.02
N LYS A 159 -16.26 -1.70 0.41
CA LYS A 159 -16.61 -2.29 1.71
C LYS A 159 -15.36 -2.89 2.33
N GLY A 160 -15.31 -2.94 3.66
CA GLY A 160 -14.16 -3.47 4.39
C GLY A 160 -12.98 -2.50 4.42
N SER A 161 -11.77 -3.05 4.27
CA SER A 161 -10.52 -2.28 4.37
C SER A 161 -9.95 -1.92 3.00
N PHE A 162 -9.17 -0.85 2.96
CA PHE A 162 -8.38 -0.45 1.81
C PHE A 162 -6.96 -0.09 2.26
N TYR A 163 -6.07 0.22 1.33
CA TYR A 163 -4.78 0.78 1.64
C TYR A 163 -4.40 1.88 0.65
N LEU A 164 -3.49 2.74 1.08
CA LEU A 164 -3.01 3.87 0.30
C LEU A 164 -1.62 3.60 -0.20
N VAL A 165 -1.35 4.03 -1.43
CA VAL A 165 -0.02 3.96 -2.04
C VAL A 165 0.41 5.37 -2.41
N LEU A 166 1.51 5.82 -1.81
CA LEU A 166 2.20 7.06 -2.15
C LEU A 166 3.43 6.70 -2.99
N ARG A 167 3.42 7.05 -4.28
CA ARG A 167 4.56 6.85 -5.17
C ARG A 167 5.33 8.15 -5.30
N LEU A 168 6.64 8.07 -5.13
CA LEU A 168 7.58 9.16 -5.30
C LEU A 168 8.43 8.85 -6.52
N TYR A 169 8.38 9.69 -7.54
CA TYR A 169 9.14 9.53 -8.78
C TYR A 169 10.36 10.43 -8.76
N ASP A 170 11.50 9.89 -9.23
CA ASP A 170 12.77 10.61 -9.27
C ASP A 170 13.09 11.22 -7.88
N THR A 171 13.29 10.32 -6.91
CA THR A 171 13.47 10.67 -5.50
C THR A 171 14.78 10.12 -4.95
N PRO A 172 15.54 10.91 -4.17
CA PRO A 172 16.69 10.40 -3.42
C PRO A 172 16.29 9.48 -2.25
N ALA A 173 14.98 9.31 -1.98
CA ALA A 173 14.46 8.42 -0.94
C ALA A 173 14.67 6.93 -1.24
N THR A 174 15.20 6.57 -2.41
CA THR A 174 15.60 5.20 -2.74
C THR A 174 16.86 4.74 -2.00
N SER A 175 17.66 5.68 -1.46
CA SER A 175 18.84 5.36 -0.63
C SER A 175 18.49 5.15 0.84
N SER A 176 19.17 4.20 1.51
CA SER A 176 18.96 3.88 2.94
C SER A 176 19.15 5.09 3.86
N THR A 177 20.11 5.97 3.55
CA THR A 177 20.34 7.26 4.22
C THR A 177 19.26 8.31 3.91
N GLY A 178 18.61 8.22 2.74
CA GLY A 178 17.50 9.08 2.34
C GLY A 178 16.19 8.80 3.08
N LEU A 179 15.97 7.54 3.50
CA LEU A 179 14.77 7.09 4.23
C LEU A 179 14.74 7.52 5.71
N ALA A 180 15.90 7.55 6.38
CA ALA A 180 15.99 7.81 7.81
C ALA A 180 15.70 9.28 8.21
N SER A 181 15.72 10.22 7.26
CA SER A 181 15.73 11.66 7.55
C SER A 181 14.43 12.42 7.23
N ARG A 182 13.33 11.76 6.83
CA ARG A 182 12.16 12.47 6.27
C ARG A 182 10.84 12.15 6.94
N ARG A 183 10.08 13.21 7.18
CA ARG A 183 8.70 13.19 7.67
C ARG A 183 7.80 12.69 6.56
N MET A 184 7.19 11.53 6.75
CA MET A 184 6.07 11.07 5.93
C MET A 184 4.79 11.83 6.34
N PRO A 185 3.81 11.98 5.44
CA PRO A 185 2.57 12.64 5.78
C PRO A 185 1.77 11.78 6.77
N ALA A 186 1.11 12.45 7.71
CA ALA A 186 0.23 11.82 8.69
C ALA A 186 -1.10 11.43 8.03
N ILE A 187 -1.68 10.31 8.48
CA ILE A 187 -3.00 9.82 8.11
C ILE A 187 -3.90 9.94 9.34
N LEU A 188 -4.74 10.97 9.35
CA LEU A 188 -5.66 11.26 10.44
C LEU A 188 -7.04 10.69 10.12
N ARG A 189 -7.60 9.87 10.99
CA ARG A 189 -8.97 9.38 10.86
C ARG A 189 -9.96 10.48 11.26
N GLY A 190 -10.95 10.70 10.41
CA GLY A 190 -12.09 11.58 10.66
C GLY A 190 -13.32 10.80 11.11
N GLU A 191 -14.49 11.24 10.65
CA GLU A 191 -15.78 10.63 10.95
C GLU A 191 -15.95 9.27 10.27
N CYS A 192 -16.67 8.38 10.93
CA CYS A 192 -17.06 7.07 10.41
C CYS A 192 -18.59 6.95 10.36
N GLU A 193 -19.11 6.52 9.21
CA GLU A 193 -20.50 6.09 9.07
C GLU A 193 -20.74 4.89 10.01
N GLN A 194 -21.79 4.98 10.83
CA GLN A 194 -22.24 3.91 11.73
C GLN A 194 -23.06 2.87 10.98
#